data_AF-A0A9W6FEG1-F1
#
_entry.id   AF-A0A9W6FEG1-F1
#
_cell.length_a   1.000
_cell.length_b   1.000
_cell.length_c   1.000
_cell.angle_alpha   90.00
_cell.angle_beta   90.00
_cell.angle_gamma   90.00
#
_symmetry.space_group_name_H-M   'P 1'
#
loop_
_entity.id
_entity.type
_entity.pdbx_description
1 polymer ?
#
loop_
_entity_poly.entity_id
_entity_poly.type
_entity_poly.pdbx_seq_one_letter_code
_entity_poly.pdbx_strand_id
1 'polypeptide(L)'
;MKKKLLSALLVAALAASVLAGCAKEETGSSESDKKEETRLTKVTLNEVAHSIFYAPMYVAVEEDYFKDEGIDLELVTGFGENILGRDFLYKVRKSISAPQTEQF
;
A
#
# COMPACT_ATOMS: atom_id res chain seq x y z
N MET A 1 -26.47 -41.02 -17.88
CA MET A 1 -25.88 -40.65 -16.57
C MET A 1 -24.58 -39.84 -16.70
N LYS A 2 -23.75 -40.07 -17.73
CA LYS A 2 -22.46 -39.39 -17.98
C LYS A 2 -22.52 -37.84 -18.06
N LYS A 3 -23.57 -37.28 -18.67
CA LYS A 3 -23.80 -35.82 -18.75
C LYS A 3 -24.21 -35.15 -17.43
N LYS A 4 -24.81 -35.91 -16.51
CA LYS A 4 -25.15 -35.43 -15.15
C LYS A 4 -23.94 -35.51 -14.22
N LEU A 5 -23.07 -36.51 -14.43
CA LEU A 5 -21.79 -36.65 -13.74
C LEU A 5 -20.78 -35.56 -14.14
N LEU A 6 -20.71 -35.22 -15.44
CA LEU A 6 -19.89 -34.10 -15.93
C LEU A 6 -20.34 -32.74 -15.37
N SER A 7 -21.65 -32.51 -15.27
CA SER A 7 -22.20 -31.29 -14.67
C SER A 7 -21.95 -31.20 -13.17
N ALA A 8 -21.99 -32.32 -12.44
CA ALA A 8 -21.68 -32.35 -11.01
C ALA A 8 -20.18 -32.11 -10.74
N LEU A 9 -19.30 -32.61 -11.61
CA LEU A 9 -17.86 -32.40 -11.52
C LEU A 9 -17.48 -30.93 -11.76
N LEU A 10 -18.16 -30.25 -12.67
CA LEU A 10 -17.92 -28.83 -12.98
C LEU A 10 -18.31 -27.91 -11.81
N VAL A 11 -19.43 -28.21 -11.13
CA VAL A 11 -19.89 -27.45 -9.95
C VAL A 11 -18.96 -27.69 -8.75
N ALA A 12 -18.46 -28.91 -8.58
CA ALA A 12 -17.47 -29.22 -7.53
C ALA A 12 -16.13 -28.50 -7.75
N ALA A 13 -15.68 -28.36 -9.00
CA ALA A 13 -14.46 -27.63 -9.34
C ALA A 13 -14.57 -26.12 -9.08
N LEU A 14 -15.74 -25.52 -9.32
CA LEU A 14 -16.02 -24.11 -9.04
C LEU A 14 -16.19 -23.81 -7.54
N ALA A 15 -16.61 -24.79 -6.74
CA ALA A 15 -16.69 -24.63 -5.28
C ALA A 15 -15.31 -24.68 -4.60
N ALA A 16 -14.34 -25.40 -5.17
CA ALA A 16 -13.00 -25.52 -4.62
C ALA A 16 -12.15 -24.23 -4.76
N SER A 17 -12.45 -23.37 -5.76
CA SER A 17 -11.70 -22.12 -5.96
C SER A 17 -12.07 -21.00 -4.96
N VAL A 18 -13.18 -21.14 -4.24
CA VAL A 18 -13.62 -20.14 -3.23
C VAL A 18 -12.84 -20.29 -1.91
N LEU A 19 -12.22 -21.46 -1.66
CA LEU A 19 -11.48 -21.75 -0.42
C LEU A 19 -9.97 -21.54 -0.53
N ALA A 20 -9.42 -21.32 -1.74
CA ALA A 20 -7.99 -21.07 -1.95
C ALA A 20 -7.59 -19.57 -1.87
N GLY A 21 -8.50 -18.70 -1.39
CA GLY A 21 -8.27 -17.27 -1.25
C GLY A 21 -7.71 -16.81 0.11
N CYS A 22 -7.33 -17.74 0.99
CA CYS A 22 -6.73 -17.41 2.28
C CYS A 22 -5.50 -18.31 2.54
N ALA A 23 -4.46 -18.12 1.74
CA ALA A 23 -3.12 -18.60 2.04
C ALA A 23 -2.18 -17.40 2.03
N LYS A 24 -1.82 -17.02 3.24
CA LYS A 24 -0.67 -16.17 3.59
C LYS A 24 0.53 -16.61 2.76
N GLU A 25 1.20 -15.65 2.11
CA GLU A 25 2.47 -15.93 1.44
C GLU A 25 3.51 -16.34 2.49
N GLU A 26 3.90 -17.61 2.44
CA GLU A 26 5.13 -18.10 3.05
C GLU A 26 5.94 -18.76 1.95
N THR A 27 6.62 -17.93 1.15
CA THR A 27 7.74 -18.38 0.33
C THR A 27 8.97 -18.48 1.22
N GLY A 28 9.33 -19.71 1.56
CA GLY A 28 10.71 -20.17 1.63
C GLY A 28 11.63 -19.53 2.67
N SER A 29 11.69 -20.21 3.82
CA SER A 29 12.81 -20.30 4.76
C SER A 29 14.17 -19.76 4.26
N SER A 30 14.66 -18.72 4.95
CA SER A 30 16.04 -18.67 5.38
C SER A 30 16.02 -18.28 6.85
N GLU A 31 16.24 -19.29 7.68
CA GLU A 31 16.61 -19.11 9.07
C GLU A 31 17.95 -18.35 9.11
N SER A 32 17.86 -17.06 9.41
CA SER A 32 18.96 -16.26 9.91
C SER A 32 18.37 -15.24 10.86
N ASP A 33 18.49 -15.55 12.15
CA ASP A 33 18.70 -14.61 13.26
C ASP A 33 18.09 -13.20 13.18
N LYS A 34 17.24 -12.92 14.18
CA LYS A 34 17.13 -11.63 14.88
C LYS A 34 16.66 -10.44 14.05
N LYS A 35 15.36 -10.16 14.17
CA LYS A 35 14.79 -9.00 14.88
C LYS A 35 13.34 -8.90 14.40
N GLU A 36 12.42 -9.17 15.31
CA GLU A 36 11.01 -8.81 15.15
C GLU A 36 10.96 -7.27 15.17
N GLU A 37 11.41 -6.63 14.09
CA GLU A 37 10.99 -5.28 13.80
C GLU A 37 9.56 -5.42 13.29
N THR A 38 8.61 -5.08 14.15
CA THR A 38 7.24 -4.77 13.76
C THR A 38 7.30 -3.85 12.53
N ARG A 39 7.12 -4.40 11.33
CA ARG A 39 7.19 -3.65 10.09
C ARG A 39 5.99 -2.70 10.04
N LEU A 40 6.20 -1.47 10.51
CA LEU A 40 5.18 -0.44 10.47
C LEU A 40 4.81 -0.12 9.01
N THR A 41 3.52 0.00 8.75
CA THR A 41 3.01 0.44 7.46
C THR A 41 3.21 1.95 7.37
N LYS A 42 4.11 2.37 6.48
CA LYS A 42 4.37 3.81 6.27
C LYS A 42 3.23 4.45 5.48
N VAL A 43 2.62 5.49 6.05
CA VAL A 43 1.52 6.25 5.45
C VAL A 43 1.84 7.74 5.52
N THR A 44 1.78 8.43 4.39
CA THR A 44 1.95 9.89 4.34
C THR A 44 0.59 10.55 4.13
N LEU A 45 0.15 11.37 5.09
CA LEU A 45 -1.13 12.07 5.06
C LEU A 45 -0.92 13.54 4.71
N ASN A 46 -1.58 14.00 3.65
CA ASN A 46 -1.47 15.37 3.18
C ASN A 46 -2.58 16.26 3.77
N GLU A 47 -2.21 17.16 4.67
CA GLU A 47 -3.09 18.13 5.29
C GLU A 47 -3.28 19.36 4.38
N VAL A 48 -4.47 19.50 3.79
CA VAL A 48 -4.80 20.58 2.84
C VAL A 48 -5.40 21.81 3.53
N ALA A 49 -6.05 21.62 4.68
CA ALA A 49 -6.68 22.69 5.44
C ALA A 49 -6.61 22.42 6.95
N HIS A 50 -6.21 23.44 7.70
CA HIS A 50 -6.26 23.42 9.15
C HIS A 50 -7.69 23.74 9.62
N SER A 51 -8.30 22.81 10.35
CA SER A 51 -9.65 23.01 10.88
C SER A 51 -9.82 22.30 12.22
N ILE A 52 -10.60 22.90 13.11
CA ILE A 52 -10.92 22.33 14.42
C ILE A 52 -11.62 20.97 14.31
N PHE A 53 -12.24 20.67 13.17
CA PHE A 53 -12.82 19.35 12.91
C PHE A 53 -11.79 18.21 12.89
N TYR A 54 -10.51 18.51 12.64
CA TYR A 54 -9.42 17.53 12.69
C TYR A 54 -8.74 17.44 14.06
N ALA A 55 -9.24 18.16 15.09
CA ALA A 55 -8.76 18.03 16.46
C ALA A 55 -8.65 16.57 16.94
N PRO A 56 -9.63 15.68 16.67
CA PRO A 56 -9.51 14.27 17.05
C PRO A 56 -8.36 13.55 16.34
N MET A 57 -8.03 13.92 15.10
CA MET A 57 -6.93 13.35 14.34
C MET A 57 -5.58 13.77 14.93
N TYR A 58 -5.37 15.05 15.26
CA TYR A 58 -4.10 15.47 15.88
C TYR A 58 -3.90 14.83 17.25
N VAL A 59 -4.95 14.70 18.06
CA VAL A 59 -4.88 13.98 19.34
C VAL A 59 -4.45 12.53 19.10
N ALA A 60 -4.99 11.84 18.10
CA ALA A 60 -4.57 10.47 17.77
C ALA A 60 -3.11 10.37 17.29
N VAL A 61 -2.54 11.43 16.71
CA VAL A 61 -1.12 11.50 16.36
C VAL A 61 -0.26 11.68 17.62
N GLU A 62 -0.66 12.56 18.54
CA GLU A 62 0.08 12.82 19.78
C GLU A 62 0.01 11.64 20.77
N GLU A 63 -1.12 10.94 20.83
CA GLU A 63 -1.32 9.76 21.69
C GLU A 63 -0.81 8.45 21.04
N ASP A 64 -0.08 8.54 19.91
CA ASP A 64 0.57 7.41 19.24
C ASP A 64 -0.36 6.26 18.79
N TYR A 65 -1.68 6.50 18.67
CA TYR A 65 -2.66 5.47 18.27
C TYR A 65 -2.35 4.83 16.92
N PHE A 66 -1.74 5.57 15.99
CA PHE A 66 -1.31 5.02 14.70
C PHE A 66 -0.16 4.03 14.87
N LYS A 67 0.79 4.29 15.77
CA LYS A 67 1.92 3.38 16.02
C LYS A 67 1.44 2.09 16.67
N ASP A 68 0.48 2.17 17.59
CA ASP A 68 -0.14 1.01 18.23
C ASP A 68 -0.85 0.10 17.22
N GLU A 69 -1.46 0.69 16.19
CA GLU A 69 -2.07 -0.02 15.06
C GLU A 69 -1.05 -0.43 13.97
N GLY A 70 0.25 -0.24 14.22
CA GLY A 70 1.32 -0.63 13.30
C GLY A 70 1.47 0.29 12.09
N ILE A 71 1.08 1.56 12.20
CA ILE A 71 1.15 2.58 11.15
C ILE A 71 2.18 3.65 11.54
N ASP A 72 3.15 3.87 10.65
CA ASP A 72 4.07 5.01 10.73
C ASP A 72 3.49 6.17 9.92
N LEU A 73 2.77 7.07 10.61
CA LEU A 73 2.05 8.18 9.98
C LEU A 73 2.95 9.42 9.87
N GLU A 74 3.20 9.85 8.64
CA GLU A 74 3.89 11.10 8.32
C GLU A 74 2.86 12.15 7.88
N LEU A 75 2.59 13.15 8.72
CA LEU A 75 1.70 14.26 8.38
C LEU A 75 2.49 15.33 7.61
N VAL A 76 2.09 15.60 6.37
CA VAL A 76 2.69 16.63 5.51
C VAL A 76 1.66 17.71 5.22
N THR A 77 2.03 18.99 5.37
CA THR A 77 1.14 20.08 4.99
C THR A 77 1.17 20.26 3.47
N GLY A 78 0.05 19.94 2.85
CA GLY A 78 -0.19 20.07 1.43
C GLY A 78 -0.42 21.50 1.04
N PHE A 79 0.64 22.31 1.05
CA PHE A 79 0.61 23.57 0.34
C PHE A 79 0.42 23.24 -1.14
N GLY A 80 -0.76 23.54 -1.69
CA GLY A 80 -1.11 23.28 -3.10
C GLY A 80 -0.10 23.80 -4.14
N GLU A 81 0.88 24.61 -3.75
CA GLU A 81 1.94 25.12 -4.63
C GLU A 81 3.36 25.15 -4.01
N ASN A 82 3.60 24.70 -2.77
CA ASN A 82 4.95 24.80 -2.19
C ASN A 82 5.68 23.45 -2.10
N ILE A 83 6.83 23.42 -2.79
CA ILE A 83 7.96 22.48 -2.71
C ILE A 83 7.68 21.06 -3.25
N LEU A 84 6.59 20.39 -2.88
CA LEU A 84 6.26 19.03 -3.39
C LEU A 84 5.75 19.05 -4.83
N GLY A 85 4.94 20.05 -5.19
CA GLY A 85 4.47 20.23 -6.57
C GLY A 85 5.63 20.48 -7.54
N ARG A 86 6.64 21.25 -7.13
CA ARG A 86 7.82 21.51 -7.97
C ARG A 86 8.71 20.29 -8.11
N ASP A 87 8.90 19.49 -7.07
CA ASP A 87 9.75 18.30 -7.15
C ASP A 87 9.09 17.19 -7.99
N PHE A 88 7.76 17.04 -7.86
CA PHE A 88 6.98 16.15 -8.73
C PHE A 88 7.01 16.62 -10.19
N LEU A 89 6.72 17.91 -10.45
CA LEU A 89 6.79 18.47 -11.81
C LEU A 89 8.21 18.45 -12.37
N TYR A 90 9.24 18.59 -11.54
CA TYR A 90 10.64 18.47 -11.94
C TYR A 90 10.98 17.02 -12.32
N LYS A 91 10.56 16.02 -11.54
CA LYS A 91 10.72 14.59 -11.86
C LYS A 91 9.97 14.22 -13.13
N VAL A 92 8.73 14.67 -13.29
CA VAL A 92 7.93 14.47 -14.52
C VAL A 92 8.61 15.15 -15.71
N ARG A 93 9.06 16.40 -15.58
CA ARG A 93 9.77 17.13 -16.66
C ARG A 93 11.07 16.44 -17.05
N LYS A 94 11.85 15.94 -16.08
CA LYS A 94 13.10 15.21 -16.33
C LYS A 94 12.83 13.86 -17.00
N SER A 95 11.74 13.19 -16.63
CA SER A 95 11.27 11.95 -17.27
C SER A 95 10.86 12.18 -18.73
N ILE A 96 10.21 13.29 -19.04
CA ILE A 96 9.79 13.64 -20.42
C ILE A 96 10.98 14.15 -21.26
N SER A 97 12.00 14.74 -20.61
CA SER A 97 13.17 15.34 -21.26
C SER A 97 14.36 14.40 -21.43
N ALA A 98 14.26 13.12 -21.07
CA ALA A 98 15.37 12.19 -21.28
C ALA A 98 15.70 12.10 -22.79
N PRO A 99 16.94 12.39 -23.21
CA PRO A 99 17.31 12.32 -24.61
C PRO A 99 17.25 10.86 -25.08
N GLN A 100 16.49 10.61 -26.14
CA GLN A 100 16.61 9.40 -26.95
C GLN A 100 17.93 9.50 -27.73
N THR A 101 19.06 9.22 -27.08
CA THR A 101 20.35 9.11 -27.75
C THR A 101 21.10 7.93 -27.18
N GLU A 102 20.89 6.77 -27.80
CA GLU A 102 21.97 5.83 -28.16
C GLU A 102 21.35 4.66 -28.94
N GLN A 103 21.21 4.86 -30.26
CA GLN A 103 21.34 3.82 -31.27
C GLN A 103 21.66 4.54 -32.58
N PHE A 104 22.95 4.78 -32.83
CA PHE A 104 23.69 4.61 -34.09
C PHE A 104 25.18 4.77 -33.80
#